data_AF-A0A2R3JPH9-F1
#
_entry.id   AF-A0A2R3JPH9-F1
#
_cell.length_a   1.000
_cell.length_b   1.000
_cell.length_c   1.000
_cell.angle_alpha   90.00
_cell.angle_beta   90.00
_cell.angle_gamma   90.00
#
_symmetry.space_group_name_H-M   'P 1'
#
loop_
_entity.id
_entity.type
_entity.pdbx_description
1 polymer ?
#
loop_
_entity_poly.entity_id
_entity_poly.type
_entity_poly.pdbx_seq_one_letter_code
_entity_poly.pdbx_strand_id
1 'polypeptide(L)'
;MLVGVVFGGRVVGQAADADTFVDVTADTSFKNGVNKVLHSYGDTFSVTSWPTVTAVSANYTLDGKITNRTTKIKVTYRGTFTIGGKGWFTSVYGEIMSADGTILGTDANFDGGDTENIFGALGHKAIDQLLSFSMDTSNVQNIGISWGTGTKKWNGTTPLYIALKFPTSNAPTDAGAIGLAEIDDYKAWPADANPTITNTLTTSSTTIKGKGTTAGDVISSDVNGVTTTVGSDGTYTLNLGTTLAGKSTVTVTEKNSVGDAGTASATVTKDLTIAADKTSLNLDADDVVALKDKSDSDMISWIVKQAGITAKSGSGGTPTFTADETGLAATIQALAENGSTTVNIYAKNGADVSDKVAVSLIKEPTTLTFGTLSADISFGSTTVPSKEMVISPTSNFDINVEDSRATGSKWYVYATATALTTGTGTTAHTLKGNLIYKTSSTDQQNLTNTSTLVGSGTKVAGTTDTKVTSDWDSSKGIGIFLEALPGIYAGDYTGQINWSLQDTPTE
;
A
#
# COMPACT_ATOMS: atom_id res chain seq x y z
N MET A 1 -6.20 7.67 46.94
CA MET A 1 -7.20 8.74 46.91
C MET A 1 -6.81 9.72 45.80
N LEU A 2 -7.37 9.54 44.60
CA LEU A 2 -7.85 10.61 43.74
C LEU A 2 -8.73 9.94 42.69
N VAL A 3 -10.01 10.23 42.80
CA VAL A 3 -11.08 9.81 41.89
C VAL A 3 -11.14 10.84 40.77
N GLY A 4 -11.15 10.37 39.52
CA GLY A 4 -11.36 11.21 38.35
C GLY A 4 -12.31 10.51 37.39
N VAL A 5 -13.60 10.47 37.75
CA VAL A 5 -14.67 10.06 36.84
C VAL A 5 -15.11 11.30 36.10
N VAL A 6 -14.86 11.35 34.79
CA VAL A 6 -15.46 12.34 33.89
C VAL A 6 -16.73 11.73 33.31
N PHE A 7 -17.88 12.10 33.88
CA PHE A 7 -19.16 11.92 33.23
C PHE A 7 -19.37 13.07 32.24
N GLY A 8 -19.02 12.84 30.98
CA GLY A 8 -19.49 13.64 29.85
C GLY A 8 -20.72 13.00 29.24
N GLY A 9 -21.88 13.11 29.91
CA GLY A 9 -23.15 12.72 29.30
C GLY A 9 -23.49 13.69 28.18
N ARG A 10 -23.12 13.36 26.93
CA ARG A 10 -23.66 14.05 25.76
C ARG A 10 -25.11 13.58 25.64
N VAL A 11 -26.06 14.45 25.99
CA VAL A 11 -27.46 14.26 25.59
C VAL A 11 -27.46 14.35 24.07
N VAL A 12 -27.43 13.19 23.42
CA VAL A 12 -27.67 13.10 21.99
C VAL A 12 -29.13 13.47 21.83
N GLY A 13 -29.42 14.52 21.06
CA GLY A 13 -30.77 14.93 20.75
C GLY A 13 -31.58 13.72 20.28
N GLN A 14 -32.78 13.54 20.82
CA GLN A 14 -33.61 12.39 20.49
C GLN A 14 -34.17 12.59 19.09
N ALA A 15 -33.46 12.05 18.09
CA ALA A 15 -33.93 12.00 16.72
C ALA A 15 -34.96 10.88 16.59
N ALA A 16 -36.12 11.20 16.03
CA ALA A 16 -37.10 10.19 15.65
C ALA A 16 -36.80 9.72 14.22
N ASP A 17 -36.94 8.43 13.94
CA ASP A 17 -36.85 7.90 12.59
C ASP A 17 -38.22 7.94 11.88
N ALA A 18 -38.38 7.17 10.79
CA ALA A 18 -39.60 7.14 10.00
C ALA A 18 -40.83 6.66 10.78
N ASP A 19 -40.62 5.74 11.74
CA ASP A 19 -41.65 4.97 12.43
C ASP A 19 -41.86 5.43 13.88
N THR A 20 -40.92 6.21 14.41
CA THR A 20 -41.02 6.82 15.74
C THR A 20 -41.70 8.18 15.67
N PHE A 21 -42.69 8.41 16.54
CA PHE A 21 -43.38 9.68 16.67
C PHE A 21 -43.04 10.32 18.02
N VAL A 22 -42.60 11.57 17.99
CA VAL A 22 -42.24 12.35 19.19
C VAL A 22 -43.25 13.47 19.38
N ASP A 23 -43.64 13.71 20.62
CA ASP A 23 -44.50 14.83 21.01
C ASP A 23 -43.80 16.17 20.71
N VAL A 24 -44.47 17.02 19.93
CA VAL A 24 -43.97 18.36 19.55
C VAL A 24 -44.65 19.48 20.33
N THR A 25 -45.61 19.15 21.21
CA THR A 25 -46.38 20.15 21.96
C THR A 25 -45.64 20.72 23.17
N ALA A 26 -44.60 20.04 23.63
CA ALA A 26 -43.77 20.48 24.76
C ALA A 26 -42.74 21.57 24.37
N ASP A 27 -42.47 21.75 23.07
CA ASP A 27 -41.56 22.77 22.58
C ASP A 27 -42.21 24.16 22.60
N THR A 28 -41.43 25.20 22.90
CA THR A 28 -41.94 26.58 23.03
C THR A 28 -42.39 27.19 21.70
N SER A 29 -42.02 26.61 20.56
CA SER A 29 -42.52 27.03 19.25
C SER A 29 -43.95 26.59 18.96
N PHE A 30 -44.47 25.62 19.71
CA PHE A 30 -45.86 25.18 19.58
C PHE A 30 -46.79 26.08 20.41
N LYS A 31 -47.80 26.66 19.76
CA LYS A 31 -48.85 27.40 20.45
C LYS A 31 -50.22 26.82 20.12
N ASN A 32 -50.95 26.48 21.17
CA ASN A 32 -52.29 25.92 21.07
C ASN A 32 -53.37 27.02 21.23
N GLY A 33 -54.56 26.77 20.72
CA GLY A 33 -55.72 27.67 20.89
C GLY A 33 -55.61 29.00 20.15
N VAL A 34 -54.87 29.02 19.02
CA VAL A 34 -54.65 30.24 18.22
C VAL A 34 -55.95 30.75 17.59
N ASN A 35 -56.89 29.84 17.30
CA ASN A 35 -58.25 30.11 16.82
C ASN A 35 -58.31 31.20 15.73
N LYS A 36 -57.62 30.96 14.63
CA LYS A 36 -57.46 31.90 13.51
C LYS A 36 -58.28 31.46 12.31
N VAL A 37 -59.03 32.38 11.69
CA VAL A 37 -59.61 32.13 10.36
C VAL A 37 -58.50 32.29 9.32
N LEU A 38 -58.14 31.21 8.64
CA LEU A 38 -57.07 31.18 7.64
C LEU A 38 -57.61 31.47 6.24
N HIS A 39 -58.82 30.99 5.95
CA HIS A 39 -59.52 31.27 4.70
C HIS A 39 -61.02 31.36 4.94
N SER A 40 -61.66 32.38 4.38
CA SER A 40 -63.11 32.57 4.40
C SER A 40 -63.64 32.76 2.99
N TYR A 41 -64.68 32.00 2.63
CA TYR A 41 -65.41 32.25 1.39
C TYR A 41 -66.44 33.36 1.60
N GLY A 42 -66.05 34.59 1.26
CA GLY A 42 -66.87 35.80 1.46
C GLY A 42 -67.23 36.08 2.93
N ASP A 43 -68.32 36.83 3.16
CA ASP A 43 -68.88 37.15 4.49
C ASP A 43 -69.80 36.03 5.04
N THR A 44 -69.69 34.82 4.51
CA THR A 44 -70.80 33.84 4.49
C THR A 44 -70.83 32.87 5.67
N PHE A 45 -69.72 32.74 6.41
CA PHE A 45 -69.67 31.94 7.63
C PHE A 45 -68.94 32.67 8.77
N SER A 46 -69.28 32.28 10.00
CA SER A 46 -68.54 32.62 11.21
C SER A 46 -68.23 31.33 11.97
N VAL A 47 -67.19 31.33 12.81
CA VAL A 47 -66.94 30.21 13.73
C VAL A 47 -67.36 30.65 15.12
N THR A 48 -68.39 29.99 15.65
CA THR A 48 -69.01 30.33 16.95
C THR A 48 -68.55 29.41 18.07
N SER A 49 -68.00 28.24 17.74
CA SER A 49 -67.33 27.34 18.69
C SER A 49 -66.14 26.67 18.03
N TRP A 50 -65.00 26.68 18.71
CA TRP A 50 -63.72 26.19 18.22
C TRP A 50 -63.33 24.90 18.94
N PRO A 51 -63.02 23.82 18.21
CA PRO A 51 -62.36 22.67 18.81
C PRO A 51 -60.91 23.04 19.17
N THR A 52 -60.28 22.22 20.02
CA THR A 52 -58.88 22.39 20.45
C THR A 52 -58.01 21.24 19.94
N VAL A 53 -56.72 21.50 19.78
CA VAL A 53 -55.72 20.45 19.56
C VAL A 53 -55.28 19.92 20.92
N THR A 54 -55.33 18.62 21.16
CA THR A 54 -54.98 18.04 22.47
C THR A 54 -53.67 17.27 22.47
N ALA A 55 -53.21 16.81 21.30
CA ALA A 55 -51.93 16.13 21.15
C ALA A 55 -51.42 16.32 19.73
N VAL A 56 -50.10 16.50 19.60
CA VAL A 56 -49.40 16.56 18.31
C VAL A 56 -48.10 15.77 18.42
N SER A 57 -47.88 14.83 17.52
CA SER A 57 -46.59 14.17 17.38
C SER A 57 -46.16 14.07 15.94
N ALA A 58 -44.86 14.04 15.68
CA ALA A 58 -44.32 13.99 14.33
C ALA A 58 -43.18 12.97 14.21
N ASN A 59 -42.95 12.47 13.00
CA ASN A 59 -41.76 11.69 12.69
C ASN A 59 -40.61 12.58 12.20
N TYR A 60 -39.39 12.03 12.17
CA TYR A 60 -38.17 12.79 11.82
C TYR A 60 -38.04 14.11 12.56
N THR A 61 -38.38 14.11 13.85
CA THR A 61 -38.19 15.27 14.73
C THR A 61 -36.75 15.32 15.23
N LEU A 62 -36.29 16.52 15.57
CA LEU A 62 -35.03 16.72 16.27
C LEU A 62 -35.25 17.63 17.47
N ASP A 63 -34.93 17.15 18.66
CA ASP A 63 -35.16 17.84 19.94
C ASP A 63 -36.62 18.29 20.14
N GLY A 64 -37.58 17.43 19.78
CA GLY A 64 -39.02 17.73 19.90
C GLY A 64 -39.57 18.70 18.85
N LYS A 65 -38.75 19.13 17.87
CA LYS A 65 -39.19 20.00 16.77
C LYS A 65 -39.35 19.24 15.47
N ILE A 66 -40.30 19.67 14.64
CA ILE A 66 -40.40 19.21 13.25
C ILE A 66 -39.15 19.64 12.45
N THR A 67 -38.84 18.90 11.39
CA THR A 67 -37.68 19.16 10.53
C THR A 67 -38.03 19.13 9.06
N ASN A 68 -37.11 19.57 8.20
CA ASN A 68 -37.22 19.40 6.75
C ASN A 68 -37.23 17.93 6.27
N ARG A 69 -37.10 16.94 7.18
CA ARG A 69 -37.36 15.51 6.90
C ARG A 69 -38.67 14.99 7.49
N THR A 70 -39.40 15.78 8.28
CA THR A 70 -40.73 15.39 8.76
C THR A 70 -41.64 15.10 7.57
N THR A 71 -42.30 13.95 7.61
CA THR A 71 -43.22 13.50 6.55
C THR A 71 -44.62 13.23 7.06
N LYS A 72 -44.78 13.02 8.37
CA LYS A 72 -46.06 12.71 9.02
C LYS A 72 -46.21 13.49 10.31
N ILE A 73 -47.40 14.06 10.51
CA ILE A 73 -47.85 14.68 11.76
C ILE A 73 -49.14 13.99 12.19
N LYS A 74 -49.20 13.58 13.45
CA LYS A 74 -50.36 12.99 14.12
C LYS A 74 -51.01 14.03 15.02
N VAL A 75 -52.29 14.26 14.85
CA VAL A 75 -53.05 15.29 15.59
C VAL A 75 -54.30 14.69 16.21
N THR A 76 -54.58 15.04 17.46
CA THR A 76 -55.86 14.75 18.12
C THR A 76 -56.60 16.05 18.39
N TYR A 77 -57.88 16.07 18.06
CA TYR A 77 -58.78 17.20 18.27
C TYR A 77 -59.81 16.89 19.35
N ARG A 78 -60.22 17.90 20.11
CA ARG A 78 -61.28 17.78 21.12
C ARG A 78 -62.24 18.97 21.10
N GLY A 79 -63.50 18.75 21.46
CA GLY A 79 -64.49 19.80 21.70
C GLY A 79 -65.49 19.96 20.56
N THR A 80 -66.26 21.04 20.59
CA THR A 80 -67.33 21.28 19.62
C THR A 80 -66.86 22.20 18.52
N PHE A 81 -67.10 21.83 17.26
CA PHE A 81 -66.89 22.70 16.12
C PHE A 81 -68.24 23.20 15.59
N THR A 82 -68.47 24.52 15.69
CA THR A 82 -69.72 25.15 15.26
C THR A 82 -69.46 26.29 14.30
N ILE A 83 -70.15 26.26 13.15
CA ILE A 83 -70.23 27.37 12.20
C ILE A 83 -71.56 28.11 12.35
N GLY A 84 -71.50 29.43 12.24
CA GLY A 84 -72.65 30.31 11.98
C GLY A 84 -72.69 30.74 10.52
N GLY A 85 -73.81 31.28 10.05
CA GLY A 85 -74.00 31.73 8.67
C GLY A 85 -74.92 30.83 7.86
N LYS A 86 -74.80 30.86 6.52
CA LYS A 86 -75.62 30.05 5.61
C LYS A 86 -74.88 28.77 5.19
N GLY A 87 -75.50 27.61 5.36
CA GLY A 87 -75.01 26.31 4.90
C GLY A 87 -74.49 25.43 6.03
N TRP A 88 -74.23 24.15 5.77
CA TRP A 88 -73.83 23.15 6.78
C TRP A 88 -72.58 22.38 6.36
N PHE A 89 -71.95 21.68 7.30
CA PHE A 89 -70.76 20.86 7.00
C PHE A 89 -71.09 19.73 6.04
N THR A 90 -70.27 19.57 5.01
CA THR A 90 -70.32 18.39 4.13
C THR A 90 -69.19 17.41 4.43
N SER A 91 -68.06 17.93 4.91
CA SER A 91 -66.85 17.18 5.26
C SER A 91 -65.91 18.08 6.07
N VAL A 92 -65.03 17.49 6.89
CA VAL A 92 -64.00 18.22 7.64
C VAL A 92 -62.70 17.43 7.61
N TYR A 93 -61.60 18.08 7.28
CA TYR A 93 -60.28 17.47 7.13
C TYR A 93 -59.24 18.19 8.00
N GLY A 94 -58.39 17.42 8.67
CA GLY A 94 -57.18 17.96 9.30
C GLY A 94 -56.12 18.25 8.25
N GLU A 95 -55.55 19.46 8.28
CA GLU A 95 -54.58 19.90 7.28
C GLU A 95 -53.43 20.67 7.96
N ILE A 96 -52.31 20.76 7.25
CA ILE A 96 -51.22 21.69 7.58
C ILE A 96 -51.27 22.85 6.60
N MET A 97 -51.31 24.09 7.10
CA MET A 97 -51.47 25.29 6.28
C MET A 97 -50.49 26.41 6.65
N SER A 98 -50.20 27.30 5.70
CA SER A 98 -49.54 28.59 5.97
C SER A 98 -50.53 29.61 6.54
N ALA A 99 -50.00 30.77 6.94
CA ALA A 99 -50.77 31.87 7.51
C ALA A 99 -51.85 32.47 6.60
N ASP A 100 -51.77 32.23 5.29
CA ASP A 100 -52.72 32.67 4.26
C ASP A 100 -53.73 31.59 3.85
N GLY A 101 -53.73 30.44 4.54
CA GLY A 101 -54.62 29.32 4.23
C GLY A 101 -54.16 28.41 3.08
N THR A 102 -52.96 28.63 2.53
CA THR A 102 -52.39 27.68 1.56
C THR A 102 -52.07 26.35 2.24
N ILE A 103 -52.53 25.27 1.64
CA ILE A 103 -52.33 23.90 2.12
C ILE A 103 -50.87 23.47 1.84
N LEU A 104 -50.09 23.18 2.90
CA LEU A 104 -48.67 22.79 2.83
C LEU A 104 -48.43 21.29 3.10
N GLY A 105 -49.43 20.59 3.63
CA GLY A 105 -49.52 19.12 3.68
C GLY A 105 -50.59 18.60 2.72
N THR A 106 -50.70 17.31 2.46
CA THR A 106 -51.65 16.81 1.43
C THR A 106 -52.44 15.57 1.79
N ASP A 107 -53.68 15.63 1.30
CA ASP A 107 -54.59 14.63 0.76
C ASP A 107 -54.13 14.01 -0.62
N ALA A 108 -54.46 12.73 -0.86
CA ALA A 108 -54.42 11.89 -2.10
C ALA A 108 -53.16 11.20 -2.67
N ASN A 109 -51.91 11.51 -2.31
CA ASN A 109 -50.73 10.81 -2.88
C ASN A 109 -49.72 10.31 -1.84
N PHE A 110 -50.19 10.06 -0.62
CA PHE A 110 -49.42 9.32 0.36
C PHE A 110 -49.74 7.83 0.23
N ASP A 111 -48.71 6.98 0.30
CA ASP A 111 -48.85 5.52 0.38
C ASP A 111 -49.56 5.18 1.71
N GLY A 112 -50.90 5.25 1.71
CA GLY A 112 -51.74 5.16 2.92
C GLY A 112 -53.03 5.99 2.97
N GLY A 113 -53.37 6.81 1.98
CA GLY A 113 -54.71 7.42 1.83
C GLY A 113 -54.86 8.87 2.30
N ASP A 114 -55.92 9.51 1.79
CA ASP A 114 -56.41 10.85 2.08
C ASP A 114 -56.41 11.20 3.57
N THR A 115 -56.30 12.50 3.91
CA THR A 115 -56.62 12.93 5.28
C THR A 115 -58.04 12.48 5.58
N GLU A 116 -58.24 11.81 6.72
CA GLU A 116 -59.53 11.21 7.02
C GLU A 116 -60.59 12.32 7.12
N ASN A 117 -61.74 12.14 6.45
CA ASN A 117 -62.88 13.03 6.64
C ASN A 117 -63.43 12.82 8.06
N ILE A 118 -62.99 13.66 9.00
CA ILE A 118 -63.34 13.59 10.43
C ILE A 118 -64.86 13.59 10.61
N PHE A 119 -65.57 14.42 9.83
CA PHE A 119 -67.02 14.50 9.87
C PHE A 119 -67.68 13.17 9.49
N GLY A 120 -67.18 12.53 8.42
CA GLY A 120 -67.63 11.21 7.98
C GLY A 120 -67.24 10.08 8.94
N ALA A 121 -66.03 10.13 9.50
CA ALA A 121 -65.51 9.15 10.45
C ALA A 121 -66.31 9.11 11.76
N LEU A 122 -66.92 10.24 12.13
CA LEU A 122 -67.87 10.37 13.24
C LEU A 122 -69.29 9.88 12.88
N GLY A 123 -69.50 9.36 11.67
CA GLY A 123 -70.76 8.81 11.20
C GLY A 123 -71.71 9.84 10.56
N HIS A 124 -71.28 11.09 10.39
CA HIS A 124 -72.09 12.13 9.78
C HIS A 124 -72.02 12.09 8.25
N LYS A 125 -73.11 12.50 7.60
CA LYS A 125 -73.23 12.58 6.14
C LYS A 125 -73.53 14.02 5.74
N ALA A 126 -73.14 14.39 4.52
CA ALA A 126 -73.42 15.72 3.98
C ALA A 126 -74.92 16.08 3.94
N ILE A 127 -75.81 15.09 4.01
CA ILE A 127 -77.27 15.27 4.05
C ILE A 127 -77.82 15.58 5.45
N ASP A 128 -77.01 15.46 6.51
CA ASP A 128 -77.46 15.61 7.90
C ASP A 128 -77.68 17.08 8.30
N GLN A 129 -77.22 18.02 7.47
CA GLN A 129 -77.40 19.46 7.64
C GLN A 129 -76.86 20.05 8.95
N LEU A 130 -75.77 19.48 9.46
CA LEU A 130 -75.20 19.87 10.75
C LEU A 130 -74.38 21.18 10.65
N LEU A 131 -74.72 22.12 11.52
CA LEU A 131 -73.95 23.36 11.78
C LEU A 131 -72.95 23.21 12.93
N SER A 132 -73.10 22.14 13.72
CA SER A 132 -72.32 21.85 14.91
C SER A 132 -72.15 20.35 15.08
N PHE A 133 -70.96 19.91 15.44
CA PHE A 133 -70.70 18.54 15.84
C PHE A 133 -69.56 18.47 16.85
N SER A 134 -69.51 17.38 17.63
CA SER A 134 -68.46 17.17 18.62
C SER A 134 -67.31 16.37 18.00
N MET A 135 -66.12 16.92 18.05
CA MET A 135 -64.87 16.22 17.81
C MET A 135 -64.42 15.70 19.16
N ASP A 136 -64.88 14.54 19.61
CA ASP A 136 -64.40 13.95 20.87
C ASP A 136 -63.95 12.52 20.57
N THR A 137 -62.68 12.39 20.18
CA THR A 137 -62.20 11.15 19.58
C THR A 137 -60.83 10.78 20.09
N SER A 138 -60.70 9.51 20.47
CA SER A 138 -59.44 8.77 20.40
C SER A 138 -58.85 8.70 18.97
N ASN A 139 -59.54 9.23 17.95
CA ASN A 139 -59.11 9.24 16.56
C ASN A 139 -57.95 10.22 16.36
N VAL A 140 -56.82 9.66 15.96
CA VAL A 140 -55.61 10.40 15.59
C VAL A 140 -55.66 10.67 14.10
N GLN A 141 -55.68 11.95 13.72
CA GLN A 141 -55.55 12.36 12.34
C GLN A 141 -54.10 12.27 11.90
N ASN A 142 -53.85 11.54 10.80
CA ASN A 142 -52.52 11.42 10.20
C ASN A 142 -52.46 12.38 9.02
N ILE A 143 -51.58 13.37 9.10
CA ILE A 143 -51.43 14.40 8.07
C ILE A 143 -50.05 14.24 7.44
N GLY A 144 -50.02 14.04 6.12
CA GLY A 144 -48.79 13.98 5.34
C GLY A 144 -48.26 15.38 5.04
N ILE A 145 -46.95 15.56 5.16
CA ILE A 145 -46.25 16.79 4.78
C ILE A 145 -45.04 16.43 3.92
N SER A 146 -44.69 17.29 2.97
CA SER A 146 -43.50 17.07 2.14
C SER A 146 -42.70 18.35 1.99
N TRP A 147 -41.37 18.20 2.02
CA TRP A 147 -40.46 19.32 1.85
C TRP A 147 -40.27 19.69 0.38
N GLY A 148 -40.27 20.99 0.06
CA GLY A 148 -39.90 21.50 -1.27
C GLY A 148 -40.62 22.78 -1.66
N THR A 149 -40.38 23.25 -2.90
CA THR A 149 -40.83 24.57 -3.39
C THR A 149 -42.16 24.55 -4.16
N GLY A 150 -42.91 23.43 -4.13
CA GLY A 150 -44.20 23.29 -4.82
C GLY A 150 -45.36 23.93 -4.06
N THR A 151 -46.49 24.14 -4.73
CA THR A 151 -47.69 24.83 -4.19
C THR A 151 -48.40 24.09 -3.04
N LYS A 152 -48.01 22.84 -2.76
CA LYS A 152 -48.49 22.05 -1.61
C LYS A 152 -47.34 21.41 -0.83
N LYS A 153 -46.20 22.09 -0.77
CA LYS A 153 -45.00 21.63 -0.08
C LYS A 153 -44.56 22.67 0.91
N TRP A 154 -44.08 22.20 2.05
CA TRP A 154 -43.47 23.06 3.04
C TRP A 154 -42.00 23.29 2.70
N ASN A 155 -41.57 24.55 2.70
CA ASN A 155 -40.18 24.94 2.43
C ASN A 155 -39.55 25.66 3.63
N GLY A 156 -40.08 25.42 4.83
CA GLY A 156 -39.63 26.07 6.06
C GLY A 156 -40.34 27.37 6.38
N THR A 157 -41.43 27.72 5.67
CA THR A 157 -42.30 28.83 6.07
C THR A 157 -42.86 28.60 7.47
N THR A 158 -42.72 29.60 8.33
CA THR A 158 -43.36 29.69 9.64
C THR A 158 -44.10 31.03 9.77
N PRO A 159 -45.19 31.13 10.56
CA PRO A 159 -45.82 30.05 11.30
C PRO A 159 -46.54 29.03 10.40
N LEU A 160 -46.53 27.77 10.84
CA LEU A 160 -47.24 26.66 10.21
C LEU A 160 -48.43 26.29 11.09
N TYR A 161 -49.63 26.23 10.51
CA TYR A 161 -50.87 26.00 11.24
C TYR A 161 -51.32 24.55 11.15
N ILE A 162 -51.68 23.99 12.31
CA ILE A 162 -52.51 22.79 12.40
C ILE A 162 -53.95 23.27 12.24
N ALA A 163 -54.55 22.93 11.10
CA ALA A 163 -55.77 23.54 10.61
C ALA A 163 -56.87 22.51 10.34
N LEU A 164 -58.10 23.02 10.24
CA LEU A 164 -59.25 22.29 9.71
C LEU A 164 -59.71 22.95 8.41
N LYS A 165 -59.84 22.15 7.36
CA LYS A 165 -60.49 22.50 6.08
C LYS A 165 -61.90 21.95 6.07
N PHE A 166 -62.90 22.78 5.82
CA PHE A 166 -64.31 22.39 5.90
C PHE A 166 -65.12 22.96 4.74
N PRO A 167 -65.37 22.16 3.69
CA PRO A 167 -66.38 22.48 2.71
C PRO A 167 -67.77 22.56 3.36
N THR A 168 -68.60 23.47 2.86
CA THR A 168 -69.99 23.61 3.30
C THR A 168 -70.94 23.43 2.12
N SER A 169 -72.23 23.19 2.40
CA SER A 169 -73.24 23.00 1.36
C SER A 169 -73.38 24.17 0.37
N ASN A 170 -73.00 25.38 0.78
CA ASN A 170 -73.05 26.58 -0.07
C ASN A 170 -71.71 26.93 -0.72
N ALA A 171 -70.62 26.31 -0.26
CA ALA A 171 -69.28 26.49 -0.82
C ALA A 171 -68.53 25.14 -0.84
N PRO A 172 -68.99 24.19 -1.70
CA PRO A 172 -68.40 22.86 -1.75
C PRO A 172 -66.98 22.84 -2.35
N THR A 173 -66.63 23.85 -3.15
CA THR A 173 -65.34 23.95 -3.85
C THR A 173 -64.41 25.01 -3.28
N ASP A 174 -64.93 25.95 -2.48
CA ASP A 174 -64.18 27.03 -1.84
C ASP A 174 -64.30 26.89 -0.31
N ALA A 175 -63.65 25.85 0.19
CA ALA A 175 -63.80 25.38 1.56
C ALA A 175 -63.26 26.38 2.58
N GLY A 176 -63.98 26.62 3.67
CA GLY A 176 -63.45 27.42 4.78
C GLY A 176 -62.23 26.73 5.42
N ALA A 177 -61.32 27.53 5.98
CA ALA A 177 -60.17 27.02 6.71
C ALA A 177 -59.92 27.78 8.01
N ILE A 178 -59.64 27.04 9.08
CA ILE A 178 -59.30 27.60 10.39
C ILE A 178 -58.04 26.95 10.97
N GLY A 179 -57.18 27.75 11.59
CA GLY A 179 -56.00 27.30 12.34
C GLY A 179 -56.31 27.20 13.83
N LEU A 180 -56.03 26.03 14.41
CA LEU A 180 -56.31 25.74 15.82
C LEU A 180 -55.04 25.82 16.69
N ALA A 181 -53.90 25.46 16.12
CA ALA A 181 -52.57 25.60 16.72
C ALA A 181 -51.55 26.05 15.68
N GLU A 182 -50.44 26.64 16.11
CA GLU A 182 -49.32 27.05 15.24
C GLU A 182 -47.98 26.50 15.73
N ILE A 183 -47.08 26.25 14.79
CA ILE A 183 -45.67 25.90 14.97
C ILE A 183 -44.85 27.03 14.33
N ASP A 184 -44.15 27.79 15.17
CA ASP A 184 -43.47 29.03 14.75
C ASP A 184 -42.01 28.85 14.37
N ASP A 185 -41.44 27.69 14.64
CA ASP A 185 -40.03 27.38 14.39
C ASP A 185 -39.88 25.91 13.98
N TYR A 186 -38.80 25.62 13.25
CA TYR A 186 -38.43 24.26 12.90
C TYR A 186 -36.92 24.08 12.97
N LYS A 187 -36.47 22.83 13.09
CA LYS A 187 -35.05 22.53 13.11
C LYS A 187 -34.61 21.90 11.80
N ALA A 188 -33.55 22.42 11.18
CA ALA A 188 -32.95 21.77 10.03
C ALA A 188 -32.34 20.42 10.43
N TRP A 189 -32.66 19.37 9.67
CA TRP A 189 -32.04 18.06 9.78
C TRP A 189 -30.58 18.16 9.32
N PRO A 190 -29.61 17.61 10.07
CA PRO A 190 -28.21 17.60 9.65
C PRO A 190 -28.05 16.97 8.27
N ALA A 191 -27.13 17.49 7.46
CA ALA A 191 -26.82 16.86 6.17
C ALA A 191 -26.30 15.42 6.39
N ASP A 192 -26.54 14.54 5.41
CA ASP A 192 -26.06 13.17 5.49
C ASP A 192 -24.52 13.17 5.49
N ALA A 193 -23.93 12.41 6.40
CA ALA A 193 -22.49 12.38 6.59
C ALA A 193 -21.79 11.86 5.32
N ASN A 194 -20.79 12.60 4.84
CA ASN A 194 -20.04 12.33 3.62
C ASN A 194 -18.61 12.89 3.74
N PRO A 195 -17.75 12.23 4.55
CA PRO A 195 -16.40 12.70 4.78
C PRO A 195 -15.52 12.50 3.55
N THR A 196 -14.36 13.17 3.53
CA THR A 196 -13.30 12.97 2.53
C THR A 196 -11.94 12.94 3.18
N ILE A 197 -10.98 12.21 2.61
CA ILE A 197 -9.57 12.26 3.00
C ILE A 197 -8.82 13.11 1.96
N THR A 198 -8.06 14.10 2.40
CA THR A 198 -7.46 15.11 1.50
C THR A 198 -5.94 15.07 1.43
N ASN A 199 -5.26 14.51 2.43
CA ASN A 199 -3.81 14.31 2.37
C ASN A 199 -3.46 12.93 1.81
N THR A 200 -2.31 12.84 1.13
CA THR A 200 -1.70 11.56 0.80
C THR A 200 -1.30 10.84 2.08
N LEU A 201 -1.62 9.56 2.17
CA LEU A 201 -1.27 8.71 3.29
C LEU A 201 -0.08 7.83 2.92
N THR A 202 0.92 7.84 3.78
CA THR A 202 2.08 6.96 3.72
C THR A 202 2.13 6.06 4.94
N THR A 203 2.89 4.96 4.89
CA THR A 203 3.11 4.08 6.04
C THR A 203 3.69 4.79 7.27
N SER A 204 4.37 5.93 7.08
CA SER A 204 4.89 6.78 8.16
C SER A 204 3.91 7.85 8.65
N SER A 205 2.76 8.04 7.99
CA SER A 205 1.77 9.05 8.37
C SER A 205 1.20 8.76 9.76
N THR A 206 1.12 9.80 10.59
CA THR A 206 0.53 9.74 11.94
C THR A 206 -0.76 10.56 12.07
N THR A 207 -1.17 11.21 10.98
CA THR A 207 -2.37 12.04 10.92
C THR A 207 -3.15 11.79 9.64
N ILE A 208 -4.47 11.87 9.73
CA ILE A 208 -5.38 11.86 8.58
C ILE A 208 -6.11 13.19 8.57
N LYS A 209 -6.08 13.87 7.43
CA LYS A 209 -6.73 15.16 7.21
C LYS A 209 -7.81 15.01 6.17
N GLY A 210 -8.86 15.81 6.32
CA GLY A 210 -10.01 15.67 5.47
C GLY A 210 -11.02 16.79 5.61
N LYS A 211 -12.12 16.67 4.89
CA LYS A 211 -13.32 17.48 5.09
C LYS A 211 -14.44 16.61 5.63
N GLY A 212 -15.19 17.15 6.58
CA GLY A 212 -16.46 16.59 7.03
C GLY A 212 -17.63 17.39 6.50
N THR A 213 -18.82 16.97 6.88
CA THR A 213 -20.09 17.49 6.38
C THR A 213 -20.60 18.61 7.26
N THR A 214 -20.74 18.36 8.57
CA THR A 214 -21.27 19.35 9.52
C THR A 214 -20.29 19.55 10.67
N ALA A 215 -20.05 20.81 11.04
CA ALA A 215 -19.21 21.13 12.19
C ALA A 215 -19.74 20.46 13.47
N GLY A 216 -18.86 19.80 14.22
CA GLY A 216 -19.19 19.05 15.43
C GLY A 216 -19.54 17.58 15.22
N ASP A 217 -19.64 17.11 13.97
CA ASP A 217 -19.73 15.68 13.65
C ASP A 217 -18.45 14.96 14.09
N VAL A 218 -18.59 13.70 14.50
CA VAL A 218 -17.48 12.91 15.04
C VAL A 218 -16.80 12.15 13.91
N ILE A 219 -15.48 12.28 13.80
CA ILE A 219 -14.63 11.54 12.87
C ILE A 219 -13.87 10.46 13.62
N SER A 220 -13.87 9.25 13.07
CA SER A 220 -13.12 8.08 13.54
C SER A 220 -12.46 7.35 12.37
N SER A 221 -11.65 6.32 12.64
CA SER A 221 -11.04 5.50 11.58
C SER A 221 -10.94 4.02 11.97
N ASP A 222 -10.67 3.17 10.99
CA ASP A 222 -10.37 1.73 11.16
C ASP A 222 -8.92 1.45 11.62
N VAL A 223 -8.15 2.49 11.96
CA VAL A 223 -6.77 2.37 12.44
C VAL A 223 -6.76 2.04 13.93
N ASN A 224 -7.45 2.84 14.73
CA ASN A 224 -7.55 2.69 16.18
C ASN A 224 -8.76 3.47 16.73
N GLY A 225 -8.97 3.44 18.04
CA GLY A 225 -10.11 4.09 18.71
C GLY A 225 -10.02 5.61 18.86
N VAL A 226 -9.05 6.29 18.24
CA VAL A 226 -8.95 7.76 18.33
C VAL A 226 -10.04 8.42 17.50
N THR A 227 -10.62 9.49 18.04
CA THR A 227 -11.64 10.29 17.36
C THR A 227 -11.26 11.77 17.36
N THR A 228 -11.79 12.51 16.39
CA THR A 228 -11.76 13.99 16.36
C THR A 228 -13.15 14.50 15.96
N THR A 229 -13.32 15.81 15.83
CA THR A 229 -14.56 16.41 15.31
C THR A 229 -14.29 17.27 14.09
N VAL A 230 -15.31 17.40 13.24
CA VAL A 230 -15.29 18.37 12.15
C VAL A 230 -15.27 19.78 12.72
N GLY A 231 -14.30 20.58 12.30
CA GLY A 231 -14.13 21.98 12.69
C GLY A 231 -15.20 22.87 12.08
N SER A 232 -15.28 24.12 12.57
CA SER A 232 -16.19 25.13 12.02
C SER A 232 -15.89 25.51 10.56
N ASP A 233 -14.68 25.22 10.08
CA ASP A 233 -14.26 25.40 8.69
C ASP A 233 -14.59 24.18 7.79
N GLY A 234 -15.27 23.17 8.34
CA GLY A 234 -15.63 21.94 7.64
C GLY A 234 -14.45 20.96 7.48
N THR A 235 -13.30 21.21 8.09
CA THR A 235 -12.13 20.32 8.01
C THR A 235 -11.96 19.50 9.28
N TYR A 236 -11.18 18.42 9.21
CA TYR A 236 -10.74 17.68 10.39
C TYR A 236 -9.27 17.29 10.27
N THR A 237 -8.62 17.10 11.42
CA THR A 237 -7.32 16.43 11.55
C THR A 237 -7.44 15.38 12.65
N LEU A 238 -7.32 14.12 12.25
CA LEU A 238 -7.34 12.96 13.15
C LEU A 238 -5.89 12.56 13.45
N ASN A 239 -5.47 12.77 14.70
CA ASN A 239 -4.12 12.42 15.17
C ASN A 239 -4.10 10.99 15.69
N LEU A 240 -3.49 10.06 14.96
CA LEU A 240 -3.56 8.62 15.25
C LEU A 240 -2.67 8.20 16.43
N GLY A 241 -1.67 9.01 16.79
CA GLY A 241 -0.65 8.66 17.80
C GLY A 241 0.26 7.48 17.42
N THR A 242 0.04 6.88 16.26
CA THR A 242 0.73 5.71 15.70
C THR A 242 0.89 5.92 14.19
N THR A 243 1.82 5.20 13.57
CA THR A 243 2.00 5.24 12.11
C THR A 243 0.99 4.32 11.41
N LEU A 244 0.88 4.43 10.09
CA LEU A 244 0.09 3.52 9.25
C LEU A 244 0.89 2.30 8.77
N ALA A 245 1.95 1.92 9.49
CA ALA A 245 2.78 0.79 9.13
C ALA A 245 1.95 -0.50 9.01
N GLY A 246 2.13 -1.23 7.91
CA GLY A 246 1.39 -2.47 7.63
C GLY A 246 -0.03 -2.30 7.07
N LYS A 247 -0.54 -1.08 6.93
CA LYS A 247 -1.84 -0.81 6.27
C LYS A 247 -1.64 -0.53 4.78
N SER A 248 -2.53 -1.05 3.94
CA SER A 248 -2.63 -0.72 2.51
C SER A 248 -3.74 0.30 2.22
N THR A 249 -4.75 0.35 3.08
CA THR A 249 -5.89 1.27 3.02
C THR A 249 -6.28 1.70 4.42
N VAL A 250 -6.86 2.89 4.51
CA VAL A 250 -7.50 3.41 5.73
C VAL A 250 -8.89 3.91 5.37
N THR A 251 -9.85 3.67 6.26
CA THR A 251 -11.22 4.17 6.15
C THR A 251 -11.54 5.09 7.31
N VAL A 252 -11.97 6.30 7.01
CA VAL A 252 -12.54 7.23 7.99
C VAL A 252 -14.06 7.10 8.01
N THR A 253 -14.65 7.25 9.18
CA THR A 253 -16.10 7.29 9.38
C THR A 253 -16.47 8.60 10.06
N GLU A 254 -17.40 9.34 9.45
CA GLU A 254 -18.07 10.49 10.05
C GLU A 254 -19.42 10.03 10.59
N LYS A 255 -19.77 10.47 11.80
CA LYS A 255 -21.07 10.22 12.41
C LYS A 255 -21.67 11.53 12.93
N ASN A 256 -22.90 11.82 12.52
CA ASN A 256 -23.60 13.03 12.93
C ASN A 256 -24.43 12.81 14.21
N SER A 257 -25.08 13.89 14.68
CA SER A 257 -25.86 13.91 15.93
C SER A 257 -27.14 13.09 15.89
N VAL A 258 -27.64 12.74 14.70
CA VAL A 258 -28.86 11.94 14.51
C VAL A 258 -28.57 10.46 14.24
N GLY A 259 -27.29 10.06 14.34
CA GLY A 259 -26.86 8.67 14.21
C GLY A 259 -26.55 8.21 12.78
N ASP A 260 -26.74 9.08 11.78
CA ASP A 260 -26.33 8.83 10.41
C ASP A 260 -24.79 8.87 10.28
N ALA A 261 -24.27 8.08 9.34
CA ALA A 261 -22.85 7.87 9.18
C ALA A 261 -22.43 7.70 7.72
N GLY A 262 -21.28 8.30 7.38
CA GLY A 262 -20.65 8.22 6.08
C GLY A 262 -19.20 7.80 6.19
N THR A 263 -18.64 7.27 5.09
CA THR A 263 -17.26 6.76 5.08
C THR A 263 -16.49 7.25 3.86
N ALA A 264 -15.18 7.42 4.02
CA ALA A 264 -14.25 7.60 2.92
C ALA A 264 -13.00 6.75 3.14
N SER A 265 -12.44 6.21 2.06
CA SER A 265 -11.23 5.40 2.12
C SER A 265 -10.11 6.01 1.27
N ALA A 266 -8.88 5.82 1.71
CA ALA A 266 -7.68 6.22 0.97
C ALA A 266 -6.64 5.09 1.02
N THR A 267 -5.87 4.97 -0.06
CA THR A 267 -4.72 4.05 -0.14
C THR A 267 -3.54 4.61 0.66
N VAL A 268 -2.81 3.72 1.31
CA VAL A 268 -1.57 4.02 2.03
C VAL A 268 -0.39 3.57 1.18
N THR A 269 0.48 4.49 0.78
CA THR A 269 1.69 4.18 0.00
C THR A 269 2.88 3.92 0.92
N LYS A 270 3.84 3.10 0.49
CA LYS A 270 5.08 2.91 1.25
C LYS A 270 5.91 4.19 1.26
N ASP A 271 6.40 4.56 2.43
CA ASP A 271 7.31 5.70 2.60
C ASP A 271 8.79 5.30 2.45
N LEU A 272 9.10 4.05 2.76
CA LEU A 272 10.41 3.45 2.61
C LEU A 272 10.51 2.63 1.32
N THR A 273 11.38 3.07 0.42
CA THR A 273 11.71 2.37 -0.83
C THR A 273 13.14 1.85 -0.81
N ILE A 274 13.41 0.76 -1.52
CA ILE A 274 14.73 0.14 -1.65
C ILE A 274 15.03 -0.11 -3.13
N ALA A 275 16.30 -0.01 -3.51
CA ALA A 275 16.79 -0.31 -4.84
C ALA A 275 18.20 -0.92 -4.77
N ALA A 276 18.61 -1.62 -5.82
CA ALA A 276 19.96 -2.17 -5.97
C ALA A 276 20.49 -1.92 -7.38
N ASP A 277 21.78 -1.61 -7.47
CA ASP A 277 22.47 -1.46 -8.75
C ASP A 277 22.71 -2.82 -9.42
N LYS A 278 22.87 -3.88 -8.62
CA LYS A 278 23.06 -5.25 -9.08
C LYS A 278 22.17 -6.21 -8.31
N THR A 279 21.63 -7.20 -9.00
CA THR A 279 20.84 -8.30 -8.41
C THR A 279 21.55 -9.66 -8.50
N SER A 280 22.80 -9.67 -8.97
CA SER A 280 23.65 -10.86 -9.02
C SER A 280 25.07 -10.49 -8.61
N LEU A 281 25.66 -11.29 -7.74
CA LEU A 281 27.04 -11.17 -7.28
C LEU A 281 27.74 -12.51 -7.45
N ASN A 282 28.89 -12.49 -8.11
CA ASN A 282 29.75 -13.64 -8.25
C ASN A 282 30.73 -13.65 -7.08
N LEU A 283 30.88 -14.80 -6.45
CA LEU A 283 31.74 -15.03 -5.31
C LEU A 283 32.96 -15.81 -5.79
N ASP A 284 34.12 -15.17 -5.77
CA ASP A 284 35.38 -15.86 -6.01
C ASP A 284 35.83 -16.64 -4.76
N ALA A 285 36.93 -17.38 -4.88
CA ALA A 285 37.46 -18.17 -3.76
C ALA A 285 37.84 -17.32 -2.54
N ASP A 286 38.32 -16.08 -2.75
CA ASP A 286 38.73 -15.19 -1.68
C ASP A 286 37.51 -14.60 -0.95
N ASP A 287 36.44 -14.26 -1.67
CA ASP A 287 35.15 -13.86 -1.10
C ASP A 287 34.59 -14.98 -0.21
N VAL A 288 34.54 -16.22 -0.70
CA VAL A 288 34.03 -17.36 0.07
C VAL A 288 34.83 -17.57 1.36
N VAL A 289 36.16 -17.42 1.30
CA VAL A 289 37.03 -17.49 2.49
C VAL A 289 36.78 -16.33 3.45
N ALA A 290 36.69 -15.10 2.95
CA ALA A 290 36.49 -13.90 3.76
C ALA A 290 35.13 -13.87 4.47
N LEU A 291 34.13 -14.52 3.89
CA LEU A 291 32.75 -14.56 4.37
C LEU A 291 32.46 -15.74 5.32
N LYS A 292 33.34 -16.74 5.40
CA LYS A 292 33.07 -18.01 6.08
C LYS A 292 32.66 -17.88 7.57
N ASP A 293 33.26 -16.94 8.29
CA ASP A 293 33.08 -16.76 9.75
C ASP A 293 32.29 -15.49 10.09
N LYS A 294 31.62 -14.89 9.09
CA LYS A 294 30.84 -13.67 9.26
C LYS A 294 29.47 -13.96 9.85
N SER A 295 28.97 -13.04 10.68
CA SER A 295 27.58 -13.06 11.13
C SER A 295 26.63 -12.73 9.98
N ASP A 296 25.36 -13.12 10.06
CA ASP A 296 24.37 -12.77 9.03
C ASP A 296 24.27 -11.24 8.83
N SER A 297 24.44 -10.44 9.88
CA SER A 297 24.47 -8.98 9.80
C SER A 297 25.67 -8.45 9.00
N ASP A 298 26.85 -9.05 9.20
CA ASP A 298 28.06 -8.66 8.46
C ASP A 298 27.97 -9.11 6.99
N MET A 299 27.38 -10.29 6.74
CA MET A 299 27.08 -10.80 5.41
C MET A 299 26.14 -9.86 4.65
N ILE A 300 25.03 -9.47 5.28
CA ILE A 300 24.07 -8.51 4.70
C ILE A 300 24.77 -7.19 4.40
N SER A 301 25.62 -6.69 5.31
CA SER A 301 26.39 -5.46 5.09
C SER A 301 27.33 -5.56 3.89
N TRP A 302 27.98 -6.72 3.71
CA TRP A 302 28.82 -6.99 2.53
C TRP A 302 27.97 -7.02 1.26
N ILE A 303 26.84 -7.75 1.25
CA ILE A 303 25.93 -7.84 0.09
C ILE A 303 25.43 -6.44 -0.29
N VAL A 304 24.94 -5.66 0.68
CA VAL A 304 24.47 -4.28 0.48
C VAL A 304 25.53 -3.43 -0.21
N LYS A 305 26.78 -3.53 0.23
CA LYS A 305 27.89 -2.79 -0.36
C LYS A 305 28.20 -3.24 -1.79
N GLN A 306 28.27 -4.55 -2.04
CA GLN A 306 28.66 -5.09 -3.36
C GLN A 306 27.57 -4.92 -4.43
N ALA A 307 26.31 -5.06 -4.02
CA ALA A 307 25.14 -4.90 -4.88
C ALA A 307 24.70 -3.43 -5.04
N GLY A 308 25.33 -2.48 -4.33
CA GLY A 308 24.95 -1.07 -4.38
C GLY A 308 23.54 -0.83 -3.86
N ILE A 309 23.14 -1.53 -2.79
CA ILE A 309 21.78 -1.43 -2.25
C ILE A 309 21.62 -0.10 -1.52
N THR A 310 20.60 0.67 -1.90
CA THR A 310 20.24 1.94 -1.28
C THR A 310 18.77 1.95 -0.87
N ALA A 311 18.46 2.70 0.18
CA ALA A 311 17.09 2.90 0.65
C ALA A 311 16.80 4.38 0.84
N LYS A 312 15.57 4.79 0.51
CA LYS A 312 15.09 6.15 0.66
C LYS A 312 13.84 6.16 1.53
N SER A 313 13.87 6.99 2.57
CA SER A 313 12.74 7.25 3.48
C SER A 313 12.19 8.65 3.22
N GLY A 314 10.90 8.77 2.92
CA GLY A 314 10.23 10.07 2.74
C GLY A 314 10.11 10.88 4.04
N SER A 315 10.02 10.21 5.20
CA SER A 315 9.89 10.81 6.53
C SER A 315 11.23 11.06 7.25
N GLY A 316 12.37 10.83 6.57
CA GLY A 316 13.70 10.96 7.16
C GLY A 316 14.12 9.72 7.97
N GLY A 317 15.20 9.85 8.76
CA GLY A 317 15.84 8.72 9.45
C GLY A 317 16.84 7.95 8.58
N THR A 318 17.62 7.08 9.21
CA THR A 318 18.62 6.24 8.53
C THR A 318 18.11 4.81 8.47
N PRO A 319 17.67 4.33 7.28
CA PRO A 319 17.23 2.96 7.14
C PRO A 319 18.34 1.96 7.48
N THR A 320 17.96 0.83 8.06
CA THR A 320 18.85 -0.32 8.23
C THR A 320 18.45 -1.43 7.27
N PHE A 321 19.41 -2.25 6.84
CA PHE A 321 19.18 -3.37 5.95
C PHE A 321 19.16 -4.68 6.71
N THR A 322 18.26 -5.57 6.31
CA THR A 322 18.11 -6.89 6.92
C THR A 322 17.60 -7.90 5.89
N ALA A 323 17.55 -9.16 6.25
CA ALA A 323 17.09 -10.28 5.44
C ALA A 323 16.36 -11.28 6.34
N ASP A 324 15.45 -12.07 5.78
CA ASP A 324 14.79 -13.14 6.55
C ASP A 324 15.63 -14.44 6.54
N GLU A 325 16.55 -14.55 5.57
CA GLU A 325 17.51 -15.63 5.47
C GLU A 325 18.52 -15.60 6.63
N THR A 326 18.86 -16.78 7.14
CA THR A 326 19.80 -16.96 8.26
C THR A 326 20.81 -18.04 7.94
N GLY A 327 21.96 -18.05 8.65
CA GLY A 327 23.03 -19.01 8.38
C GLY A 327 23.66 -18.81 7.01
N LEU A 328 23.78 -17.55 6.57
CA LEU A 328 24.23 -17.19 5.22
C LEU A 328 25.65 -17.70 4.95
N ALA A 329 26.55 -17.58 5.92
CA ALA A 329 27.94 -18.03 5.78
C ALA A 329 28.04 -19.56 5.55
N ALA A 330 27.25 -20.36 6.27
CA ALA A 330 27.19 -21.81 6.08
C ALA A 330 26.56 -22.17 4.72
N THR A 331 25.52 -21.44 4.32
CA THR A 331 24.84 -21.62 3.03
C THR A 331 25.81 -21.39 1.87
N ILE A 332 26.57 -20.30 1.88
CA ILE A 332 27.55 -19.98 0.84
C ILE A 332 28.68 -21.03 0.78
N GLN A 333 29.18 -21.48 1.94
CA GLN A 333 30.20 -22.53 1.99
C GLN A 333 29.72 -23.84 1.37
N ALA A 334 28.45 -24.20 1.60
CA ALA A 334 27.84 -25.42 1.10
C ALA A 334 27.47 -25.38 -0.39
N LEU A 335 27.54 -24.22 -1.06
CA LEU A 335 27.29 -24.14 -2.49
C LEU A 335 28.32 -24.99 -3.26
N ALA A 336 27.81 -25.79 -4.20
CA ALA A 336 28.64 -26.38 -5.24
C ALA A 336 29.22 -25.27 -6.13
N GLU A 337 30.31 -25.57 -6.85
CA GLU A 337 30.81 -24.67 -7.90
C GLU A 337 29.72 -24.43 -8.96
N ASN A 338 29.59 -23.19 -9.42
CA ASN A 338 28.49 -22.68 -10.24
C ASN A 338 27.10 -22.75 -9.57
N GLY A 339 27.03 -23.15 -8.30
CA GLY A 339 25.82 -23.13 -7.50
C GLY A 339 25.48 -21.70 -7.05
N SER A 340 24.19 -21.46 -6.80
CA SER A 340 23.72 -20.15 -6.35
C SER A 340 22.72 -20.23 -5.21
N THR A 341 22.67 -19.17 -4.40
CA THR A 341 21.58 -18.92 -3.44
C THR A 341 21.01 -17.52 -3.63
N THR A 342 19.81 -17.26 -3.10
CA THR A 342 19.17 -15.94 -3.15
C THR A 342 18.99 -15.41 -1.74
N VAL A 343 19.35 -14.14 -1.53
CA VAL A 343 19.12 -13.41 -0.28
C VAL A 343 18.16 -12.26 -0.56
N ASN A 344 17.04 -12.21 0.18
CA ASN A 344 16.03 -11.17 0.02
C ASN A 344 16.25 -10.04 1.00
N ILE A 345 17.01 -9.03 0.56
CA ILE A 345 17.34 -7.86 1.36
C ILE A 345 16.17 -6.88 1.38
N TYR A 346 15.83 -6.35 2.55
CA TYR A 346 14.86 -5.27 2.69
C TYR A 346 15.32 -4.25 3.73
N ALA A 347 14.79 -3.04 3.62
CA ALA A 347 15.09 -1.95 4.53
C ALA A 347 14.03 -1.85 5.62
N LYS A 348 14.46 -1.47 6.83
CA LYS A 348 13.62 -1.10 7.96
C LYS A 348 13.91 0.34 8.37
N ASN A 349 12.86 1.09 8.71
CA ASN A 349 12.97 2.38 9.36
C ASN A 349 11.90 2.49 10.46
N GLY A 350 12.28 2.13 11.69
CA GLY A 350 11.31 1.92 12.77
C GLY A 350 10.34 0.77 12.44
N ALA A 351 9.04 1.08 12.40
CA ALA A 351 8.00 0.12 12.03
C ALA A 351 7.77 0.01 10.50
N ASP A 352 8.32 0.92 9.69
CA ASP A 352 8.16 0.89 8.24
C ASP A 352 9.13 -0.11 7.59
N VAL A 353 8.64 -0.82 6.58
CA VAL A 353 9.36 -1.92 5.91
C VAL A 353 9.20 -1.77 4.41
N SER A 354 10.32 -1.79 3.68
CA SER A 354 10.32 -1.68 2.22
C SER A 354 9.82 -2.96 1.54
N ASP A 355 9.77 -2.94 0.21
CA ASP A 355 9.80 -4.18 -0.57
C ASP A 355 11.14 -4.92 -0.40
N LYS A 356 11.21 -6.15 -0.90
CA LYS A 356 12.42 -6.98 -0.90
C LYS A 356 13.15 -6.84 -2.23
N VAL A 357 14.46 -6.76 -2.18
CA VAL A 357 15.37 -6.93 -3.31
C VAL A 357 15.99 -8.33 -3.21
N ALA A 358 15.75 -9.15 -4.22
CA ALA A 358 16.40 -10.45 -4.35
C ALA A 358 17.79 -10.28 -4.96
N VAL A 359 18.84 -10.69 -4.24
CA VAL A 359 20.21 -10.75 -4.73
C VAL A 359 20.65 -12.21 -4.85
N SER A 360 21.03 -12.62 -6.06
CA SER A 360 21.62 -13.93 -6.32
C SER A 360 23.12 -13.90 -6.00
N LEU A 361 23.57 -14.86 -5.20
CA LEU A 361 24.98 -15.08 -4.89
C LEU A 361 25.42 -16.36 -5.60
N ILE A 362 26.37 -16.27 -6.52
CA ILE A 362 26.82 -17.38 -7.37
C ILE A 362 28.25 -17.71 -6.98
N LYS A 363 28.54 -18.96 -6.62
CA LYS A 363 29.89 -19.41 -6.30
C LYS A 363 30.62 -19.78 -7.58
N GLU A 364 31.68 -19.03 -7.92
CA GLU A 364 32.51 -19.31 -9.08
C GLU A 364 33.33 -20.60 -8.90
N PRO A 365 33.66 -21.30 -9.99
CA PRO A 365 34.50 -22.48 -9.94
C PRO A 365 35.96 -22.14 -9.56
N THR A 366 36.60 -23.04 -8.83
CA THR A 366 38.00 -22.93 -8.45
C THR A 366 38.86 -23.83 -9.32
N THR A 367 39.70 -23.24 -10.17
CA THR A 367 40.47 -23.96 -11.19
C THR A 367 41.94 -23.58 -11.16
N LEU A 368 42.79 -24.56 -11.47
CA LEU A 368 44.20 -24.38 -11.76
C LEU A 368 44.48 -25.01 -13.14
N THR A 369 44.76 -24.17 -14.14
CA THR A 369 44.93 -24.62 -15.53
C THR A 369 46.10 -23.91 -16.19
N PHE A 370 46.63 -24.50 -17.27
CA PHE A 370 47.45 -23.72 -18.20
C PHE A 370 46.54 -22.78 -18.99
N GLY A 371 46.94 -21.50 -19.08
CA GLY A 371 46.41 -20.57 -20.06
C GLY A 371 47.13 -20.74 -21.39
N THR A 372 47.88 -19.72 -21.81
CA THR A 372 48.79 -19.83 -22.96
C THR A 372 49.88 -20.88 -22.72
N LEU A 373 50.09 -21.74 -23.73
CA LEU A 373 51.22 -22.65 -23.81
C LEU A 373 51.79 -22.61 -25.23
N SER A 374 53.06 -22.21 -25.38
CA SER A 374 53.71 -22.16 -26.69
C SER A 374 53.61 -23.49 -27.43
N ALA A 375 53.03 -23.44 -28.63
CA ALA A 375 53.11 -24.51 -29.61
C ALA A 375 54.38 -24.34 -30.47
N ASP A 376 54.96 -25.47 -30.89
CA ASP A 376 56.05 -25.58 -31.87
C ASP A 376 57.22 -24.59 -31.71
N ILE A 377 58.21 -24.97 -30.89
CA ILE A 377 59.45 -24.22 -30.72
C ILE A 377 60.56 -24.81 -31.61
N SER A 378 61.20 -23.94 -32.40
CA SER A 378 62.38 -24.30 -33.20
C SER A 378 63.67 -23.83 -32.55
N PHE A 379 64.75 -24.56 -32.78
CA PHE A 379 66.12 -24.16 -32.45
C PHE A 379 66.92 -23.75 -33.71
N GLY A 380 66.23 -23.64 -34.85
CA GLY A 380 66.82 -23.28 -36.13
C GLY A 380 67.68 -24.39 -36.74
N SER A 381 68.52 -24.01 -37.70
CA SER A 381 69.46 -24.92 -38.36
C SER A 381 70.89 -24.61 -37.91
N THR A 382 71.66 -25.64 -37.62
CA THR A 382 73.09 -25.54 -37.29
C THR A 382 73.89 -26.61 -38.03
N THR A 383 75.20 -26.39 -38.18
CA THR A 383 76.12 -27.41 -38.68
C THR A 383 76.39 -28.46 -37.60
N VAL A 384 76.61 -29.72 -37.99
CA VAL A 384 76.98 -30.79 -37.04
C VAL A 384 78.19 -30.33 -36.21
N PRO A 385 78.06 -30.25 -34.87
CA PRO A 385 79.06 -29.62 -34.05
C PRO A 385 80.29 -30.52 -33.85
N SER A 386 81.49 -29.92 -33.83
CA SER A 386 82.75 -30.63 -33.54
C SER A 386 83.11 -30.64 -32.04
N LYS A 387 82.40 -29.85 -31.23
CA LYS A 387 82.44 -29.78 -29.76
C LYS A 387 81.03 -29.49 -29.24
N GLU A 388 80.78 -29.70 -27.96
CA GLU A 388 79.48 -29.37 -27.34
C GLU A 388 79.03 -27.93 -27.65
N MET A 389 77.76 -27.77 -27.99
CA MET A 389 77.12 -26.51 -28.33
C MET A 389 75.75 -26.41 -27.65
N VAL A 390 75.47 -25.25 -27.04
CA VAL A 390 74.14 -24.90 -26.51
C VAL A 390 73.49 -23.91 -27.46
N ILE A 391 72.27 -24.22 -27.91
CA ILE A 391 71.56 -23.49 -28.95
C ILE A 391 70.28 -22.90 -28.36
N SER A 392 70.08 -21.58 -28.55
CA SER A 392 68.89 -20.87 -28.12
C SER A 392 67.69 -21.16 -29.03
N PRO A 393 66.46 -21.14 -28.49
CA PRO A 393 65.26 -21.25 -29.30
C PRO A 393 65.12 -20.00 -30.20
N THR A 394 64.51 -20.15 -31.37
CA THR A 394 64.28 -19.07 -32.34
C THR A 394 63.14 -18.14 -31.93
N SER A 395 62.31 -18.57 -30.98
CA SER A 395 61.20 -17.81 -30.40
C SER A 395 61.15 -18.04 -28.90
N ASN A 396 60.61 -17.06 -28.17
CA ASN A 396 60.44 -17.19 -26.72
C ASN A 396 59.35 -18.21 -26.40
N PHE A 397 59.56 -18.96 -25.32
CA PHE A 397 58.50 -19.74 -24.71
C PHE A 397 57.52 -18.80 -23.97
N ASP A 398 56.24 -19.08 -24.11
CA ASP A 398 55.14 -18.38 -23.48
C ASP A 398 54.25 -19.38 -22.77
N ILE A 399 54.32 -19.35 -21.45
CA ILE A 399 53.64 -20.30 -20.57
C ILE A 399 52.97 -19.50 -19.48
N ASN A 400 51.66 -19.64 -19.38
CA ASN A 400 50.82 -18.96 -18.42
C ASN A 400 50.07 -19.97 -17.56
N VAL A 401 49.95 -19.66 -16.27
CA VAL A 401 49.07 -20.36 -15.34
C VAL A 401 47.87 -19.48 -15.05
N GLU A 402 46.69 -20.04 -15.20
CA GLU A 402 45.42 -19.44 -14.78
C GLU A 402 44.98 -20.12 -13.47
N ASP A 403 44.82 -19.33 -12.43
CA ASP A 403 44.52 -19.79 -11.08
C ASP A 403 43.39 -18.94 -10.48
N SER A 404 42.21 -19.56 -10.29
CA SER A 404 41.05 -18.92 -9.64
C SER A 404 40.84 -19.40 -8.20
N ARG A 405 41.77 -20.17 -7.64
CA ARG A 405 41.72 -20.65 -6.26
C ARG A 405 41.98 -19.50 -5.28
N ALA A 406 41.87 -19.80 -3.98
CA ALA A 406 42.09 -18.81 -2.93
C ALA A 406 43.54 -18.31 -2.92
N THR A 407 43.71 -17.03 -2.57
CA THR A 407 45.00 -16.38 -2.37
C THR A 407 45.87 -17.19 -1.40
N GLY A 408 47.14 -17.37 -1.77
CA GLY A 408 48.09 -18.22 -1.03
C GLY A 408 48.19 -19.66 -1.55
N SER A 409 47.28 -20.09 -2.43
CA SER A 409 47.38 -21.39 -3.10
C SER A 409 48.67 -21.46 -3.92
N LYS A 410 49.45 -22.53 -3.75
CA LYS A 410 50.70 -22.73 -4.48
C LYS A 410 50.46 -23.51 -5.77
N TRP A 411 51.36 -23.36 -6.72
CA TRP A 411 51.38 -24.17 -7.92
C TRP A 411 52.81 -24.36 -8.43
N TYR A 412 53.01 -25.44 -9.18
CA TYR A 412 54.31 -25.84 -9.72
C TYR A 412 54.15 -26.30 -11.16
N VAL A 413 55.02 -25.83 -12.05
CA VAL A 413 55.08 -26.21 -13.46
C VAL A 413 56.32 -27.04 -13.69
N TYR A 414 56.13 -28.26 -14.17
CA TYR A 414 57.20 -29.15 -14.60
C TYR A 414 57.17 -29.34 -16.11
N ALA A 415 58.35 -29.55 -16.68
CA ALA A 415 58.53 -29.94 -18.07
C ALA A 415 59.32 -31.24 -18.16
N THR A 416 58.96 -32.08 -19.13
CA THR A 416 59.72 -33.29 -19.51
C THR A 416 59.78 -33.36 -21.02
N ALA A 417 60.97 -33.43 -21.60
CA ALA A 417 61.16 -33.59 -23.04
C ALA A 417 61.34 -35.05 -23.43
N THR A 418 60.83 -35.45 -24.60
CA THR A 418 61.23 -36.70 -25.24
C THR A 418 62.62 -36.54 -25.86
N ALA A 419 63.34 -37.65 -26.06
CA ALA A 419 64.53 -37.61 -26.91
C ALA A 419 64.17 -37.14 -28.33
N LEU A 420 64.96 -36.25 -28.90
CA LEU A 420 64.75 -35.76 -30.26
C LEU A 420 65.20 -36.81 -31.28
N THR A 421 64.42 -37.02 -32.34
CA THR A 421 64.70 -38.04 -33.37
C THR A 421 64.50 -37.51 -34.79
N THR A 422 65.20 -38.08 -35.78
CA THR A 422 65.04 -37.73 -37.20
C THR A 422 63.80 -38.35 -37.87
N GLY A 423 62.89 -38.95 -37.09
CA GLY A 423 61.74 -39.71 -37.59
C GLY A 423 61.43 -40.91 -36.68
N THR A 424 60.61 -41.84 -37.16
CA THR A 424 60.21 -43.06 -36.42
C THR A 424 60.84 -44.32 -37.01
N GLY A 425 60.95 -45.39 -36.22
CA GLY A 425 61.42 -46.71 -36.68
C GLY A 425 62.94 -46.91 -36.62
N THR A 426 63.42 -48.01 -37.20
CA THR A 426 64.81 -48.50 -37.06
C THR A 426 65.86 -47.69 -37.82
N THR A 427 65.44 -46.79 -38.70
CA THR A 427 66.31 -45.86 -39.45
C THR A 427 66.39 -44.48 -38.81
N ALA A 428 65.64 -44.24 -37.72
CA ALA A 428 65.67 -42.98 -37.00
C ALA A 428 66.97 -42.85 -36.21
N HIS A 429 67.56 -41.66 -36.24
CA HIS A 429 68.69 -41.32 -35.39
C HIS A 429 68.19 -40.48 -34.22
N THR A 430 68.52 -40.90 -32.99
CA THR A 430 68.34 -40.07 -31.80
C THR A 430 69.43 -39.00 -31.77
N LEU A 431 69.06 -37.77 -31.41
CA LEU A 431 70.01 -36.69 -31.20
C LEU A 431 71.00 -37.08 -30.10
N LYS A 432 72.31 -36.89 -30.34
CA LYS A 432 73.30 -36.93 -29.26
C LYS A 432 73.31 -35.59 -28.55
N GLY A 433 72.53 -35.49 -27.48
CA GLY A 433 72.31 -34.26 -26.76
C GLY A 433 70.97 -34.29 -26.03
N ASN A 434 70.58 -33.16 -25.48
CA ASN A 434 69.40 -33.04 -24.62
C ASN A 434 68.70 -31.71 -24.83
N LEU A 435 67.40 -31.64 -24.56
CA LEU A 435 66.83 -30.39 -24.10
C LEU A 435 67.22 -30.17 -22.64
N ILE A 436 67.63 -28.95 -22.33
CA ILE A 436 68.11 -28.55 -21.01
C ILE A 436 67.36 -27.30 -20.54
N TYR A 437 67.09 -27.23 -19.25
CA TYR A 437 66.56 -26.04 -18.59
C TYR A 437 67.67 -25.35 -17.81
N LYS A 438 67.77 -24.03 -17.96
CA LYS A 438 68.78 -23.19 -17.31
C LYS A 438 68.12 -22.08 -16.52
N THR A 439 68.44 -21.99 -15.22
CA THR A 439 68.03 -20.86 -14.35
C THR A 439 69.10 -19.75 -14.32
N SER A 440 70.32 -20.09 -14.72
CA SER A 440 71.46 -19.18 -14.86
C SER A 440 72.45 -19.75 -15.88
N SER A 441 73.54 -19.03 -16.18
CA SER A 441 74.56 -19.52 -17.10
C SER A 441 75.25 -20.81 -16.61
N THR A 442 75.29 -21.05 -15.29
CA THR A 442 76.01 -22.15 -14.63
C THR A 442 75.11 -23.25 -14.07
N ASP A 443 73.81 -23.01 -13.91
CA ASP A 443 72.85 -24.02 -13.44
C ASP A 443 72.09 -24.61 -14.63
N GLN A 444 72.22 -25.92 -14.83
CA GLN A 444 71.68 -26.65 -15.96
C GLN A 444 71.06 -27.95 -15.48
N GLN A 445 69.82 -28.19 -15.87
CA GLN A 445 69.07 -29.41 -15.58
C GLN A 445 68.65 -30.07 -16.90
N ASN A 446 68.78 -31.39 -16.98
CA ASN A 446 68.32 -32.14 -18.15
C ASN A 446 66.79 -32.21 -18.13
N LEU A 447 66.14 -31.88 -19.25
CA LEU A 447 64.71 -32.09 -19.46
C LEU A 447 64.42 -33.42 -20.17
N THR A 448 65.41 -33.97 -20.88
CA THR A 448 65.22 -35.15 -21.73
C THR A 448 64.99 -36.39 -20.87
N ASN A 449 63.80 -36.96 -20.99
CA ASN A 449 63.29 -38.08 -20.17
C ASN A 449 63.37 -37.82 -18.65
N THR A 450 63.42 -36.55 -18.24
CA THR A 450 63.57 -36.13 -16.85
C THR A 450 62.55 -35.03 -16.55
N SER A 451 61.76 -35.19 -15.48
CA SER A 451 60.81 -34.16 -15.05
C SER A 451 61.54 -33.09 -14.25
N THR A 452 61.49 -31.86 -14.73
CA THR A 452 62.22 -30.72 -14.16
C THR A 452 61.24 -29.63 -13.77
N LEU A 453 61.39 -29.07 -12.56
CA LEU A 453 60.66 -27.89 -12.12
C LEU A 453 61.16 -26.67 -12.90
N VAL A 454 60.27 -26.06 -13.68
CA VAL A 454 60.60 -24.94 -14.57
C VAL A 454 59.83 -23.66 -14.22
N GLY A 455 58.93 -23.74 -13.26
CA GLY A 455 58.20 -22.60 -12.73
C GLY A 455 57.46 -22.93 -11.45
N SER A 456 57.26 -21.92 -10.60
CA SER A 456 56.41 -22.05 -9.42
C SER A 456 55.82 -20.68 -9.09
N GLY A 457 54.70 -20.69 -8.38
CA GLY A 457 54.09 -19.45 -7.93
C GLY A 457 53.13 -19.66 -6.78
N THR A 458 52.54 -18.54 -6.38
CA THR A 458 51.52 -18.49 -5.33
C THR A 458 50.45 -17.54 -5.81
N LYS A 459 49.19 -17.97 -5.73
CA LYS A 459 48.03 -17.15 -6.09
C LYS A 459 48.05 -15.86 -5.29
N VAL A 460 48.03 -14.73 -6.00
CA VAL A 460 47.96 -13.38 -5.42
C VAL A 460 46.55 -12.83 -5.60
N ALA A 461 46.06 -12.08 -4.61
CA ALA A 461 44.75 -11.43 -4.65
C ALA A 461 44.60 -10.53 -5.90
N GLY A 462 43.43 -10.58 -6.54
CA GLY A 462 43.10 -9.77 -7.72
C GLY A 462 43.83 -10.15 -9.02
N THR A 463 44.63 -11.22 -9.04
CA THR A 463 45.32 -11.73 -10.24
C THR A 463 44.93 -13.17 -10.49
N THR A 464 44.47 -13.50 -11.70
CA THR A 464 44.20 -14.89 -12.13
C THR A 464 45.32 -15.46 -12.99
N ASP A 465 46.07 -14.61 -13.68
CA ASP A 465 47.01 -15.04 -14.71
C ASP A 465 48.45 -14.78 -14.25
N THR A 466 49.30 -15.80 -14.31
CA THR A 466 50.73 -15.68 -13.99
C THR A 466 51.59 -16.25 -15.10
N LYS A 467 52.41 -15.38 -15.71
CA LYS A 467 53.37 -15.77 -16.74
C LYS A 467 54.59 -16.45 -16.11
N VAL A 468 54.69 -17.75 -16.35
CA VAL A 468 55.76 -18.62 -15.84
C VAL A 468 57.11 -18.24 -16.43
N THR A 469 57.15 -17.81 -17.68
CA THR A 469 58.38 -17.45 -18.40
C THR A 469 58.75 -15.97 -18.29
N SER A 470 58.21 -15.26 -17.29
CA SER A 470 58.41 -13.82 -17.15
C SER A 470 59.86 -13.42 -16.85
N ASP A 471 60.63 -14.32 -16.24
CA ASP A 471 62.05 -14.18 -15.92
C ASP A 471 62.97 -14.87 -16.94
N TRP A 472 62.42 -15.55 -17.96
CA TRP A 472 63.20 -16.22 -18.99
C TRP A 472 63.79 -15.20 -19.95
N ASP A 473 65.10 -15.32 -20.19
CA ASP A 473 65.85 -14.45 -21.10
C ASP A 473 66.93 -15.28 -21.79
N SER A 474 66.65 -15.67 -23.04
CA SER A 474 67.55 -16.52 -23.82
C SER A 474 68.89 -15.83 -24.11
N SER A 475 68.94 -14.49 -24.11
CA SER A 475 70.19 -13.73 -24.27
C SER A 475 71.09 -13.79 -23.04
N LYS A 476 70.51 -14.07 -21.86
CA LYS A 476 71.22 -14.27 -20.59
C LYS A 476 71.44 -15.76 -20.27
N GLY A 477 71.03 -16.66 -21.16
CA GLY A 477 71.16 -18.10 -20.95
C GLY A 477 70.15 -18.68 -19.95
N ILE A 478 68.97 -18.05 -19.82
CA ILE A 478 67.89 -18.48 -18.92
C ILE A 478 66.70 -18.98 -19.76
N GLY A 479 66.15 -20.14 -19.44
CA GLY A 479 65.06 -20.80 -20.16
C GLY A 479 65.44 -22.19 -20.69
N ILE A 480 64.76 -22.64 -21.74
CA ILE A 480 64.99 -23.96 -22.36
C ILE A 480 65.89 -23.82 -23.59
N PHE A 481 66.93 -24.66 -23.67
CA PHE A 481 67.93 -24.68 -24.73
C PHE A 481 68.13 -26.10 -25.27
N LEU A 482 68.70 -26.18 -26.48
CA LEU A 482 69.14 -27.44 -27.08
C LEU A 482 70.64 -27.62 -26.85
N GLU A 483 71.01 -28.68 -26.14
CA GLU A 483 72.38 -29.17 -26.02
C GLU A 483 72.67 -30.14 -27.17
N ALA A 484 73.69 -29.85 -27.97
CA ALA A 484 74.12 -30.65 -29.11
C ALA A 484 75.58 -31.10 -28.94
N LEU A 485 75.81 -32.41 -28.89
CA LEU A 485 77.13 -33.01 -28.71
C LEU A 485 77.75 -33.43 -30.05
N PRO A 486 79.09 -33.65 -30.13
CA PRO A 486 79.72 -34.15 -31.34
C PRO A 486 79.19 -35.51 -31.81
N GLY A 487 79.10 -35.68 -33.13
CA GLY A 487 78.70 -36.94 -33.76
C GLY A 487 77.19 -37.17 -33.89
N ILE A 488 76.42 -36.08 -33.92
CA ILE A 488 75.01 -36.03 -34.38
C ILE A 488 74.96 -36.33 -35.90
N TYR A 489 73.89 -36.99 -36.36
CA TYR A 489 73.64 -37.21 -37.80
C TYR A 489 73.00 -35.97 -38.43
N ALA A 490 73.30 -35.66 -39.69
CA ALA A 490 72.61 -34.58 -40.39
C ALA A 490 71.13 -34.96 -40.65
N GLY A 491 70.20 -34.10 -40.27
CA GLY A 491 68.76 -34.31 -40.48
C GLY A 491 67.91 -33.38 -39.61
N ASP A 492 66.60 -33.43 -39.80
CA ASP A 492 65.63 -32.66 -39.03
C ASP A 492 65.20 -33.43 -37.79
N TYR A 493 65.43 -32.86 -36.61
CA TYR A 493 65.14 -33.48 -35.34
C TYR A 493 63.84 -32.93 -34.72
N THR A 494 62.94 -33.83 -34.33
CA THR A 494 61.68 -33.46 -33.66
C THR A 494 61.50 -34.22 -32.35
N GLY A 495 60.79 -33.60 -31.41
CA GLY A 495 60.47 -34.14 -30.10
C GLY A 495 59.29 -33.39 -29.48
N GLN A 496 58.86 -33.83 -28.29
CA GLN A 496 57.75 -33.22 -27.56
C GLN A 496 58.21 -32.78 -26.17
N ILE A 497 57.71 -31.63 -25.71
CA ILE A 497 57.81 -31.22 -24.31
C ILE A 497 56.44 -31.44 -23.68
N ASN A 498 56.38 -32.31 -22.68
CA ASN A 498 55.21 -32.55 -21.85
C ASN A 498 55.25 -31.61 -20.64
N TRP A 499 54.17 -30.87 -20.43
CA TRP A 499 54.03 -29.94 -19.32
C TRP A 499 53.06 -30.52 -18.29
N SER A 500 53.39 -30.38 -17.00
CA SER A 500 52.47 -30.72 -15.92
C SER A 500 52.35 -29.59 -14.92
N LEU A 501 51.11 -29.24 -14.57
CA LEU A 501 50.78 -28.26 -13.55
C LEU A 501 50.29 -28.99 -12.30
N GLN A 502 50.88 -28.67 -11.15
CA GLN A 502 50.62 -29.35 -9.87
C GLN A 502 50.21 -28.37 -8.77
N ASP A 503 49.28 -28.79 -7.91
CA ASP A 503 48.70 -28.01 -6.80
C ASP A 503 49.50 -28.17 -5.47
N THR A 504 50.08 -29.34 -5.21
CA THR A 504 50.86 -29.64 -3.99
C THR A 504 52.36 -29.70 -4.26
N PRO A 505 53.24 -29.22 -3.36
CA PRO A 505 54.65 -29.57 -3.43
C PRO A 505 54.80 -31.08 -3.26
N THR A 506 55.44 -31.75 -4.21
CA THR A 506 56.02 -33.08 -3.94
C THR A 506 57.29 -32.89 -3.11
N GLU A 507 57.45 -33.78 -2.14
CA GLU A 507 58.54 -33.84 -1.14
C GLU A 507 59.96 -33.58 -1.67
#